data_AF-A0A1J3DYZ9-F1
#
_entry.id   AF-A0A1J3DYZ9-F1
#
_cell.length_a   1.000
_cell.length_b   1.000
_cell.length_c   1.000
_cell.angle_alpha   90.00
_cell.angle_beta   90.00
_cell.angle_gamma   90.00
#
_symmetry.space_group_name_H-M   'P 1'
#
loop_
_entity.id
_entity.type
_entity.pdbx_description
1 polymer ?
#
loop_
_entity_poly.entity_id
_entity_poly.type
_entity_poly.pdbx_seq_one_letter_code
_entity_poly.pdbx_strand_id
1 'polypeptide(L)' 'ISIIGKTLSSFDEDNLIPCYGFGDATTHDQDVFSFYPDDTFCNGFEDVLTRYREIVPQLRLAGPTSFAPIIERAMTIVEE' A
#
# COMPACT_ATOMS: atom_id res chain seq x y z
N ILE A 1 2.67 -10.32 -3.53
CA ILE A 1 1.23 -10.12 -3.26
C ILE A 1 0.48 -11.45 -3.24
N SER A 2 0.42 -12.24 -4.32
CA SER A 2 -0.38 -13.48 -4.36
C SER A 2 -0.03 -14.54 -3.29
N ILE A 3 1.25 -14.72 -2.96
CA ILE A 3 1.65 -15.66 -1.90
C ILE A 3 1.16 -15.16 -0.54
N ILE A 4 1.37 -13.87 -0.24
CA ILE A 4 0.91 -13.22 1.00
C ILE A 4 -0.60 -13.39 1.14
N GLY A 5 -1.37 -13.11 0.08
CA GLY A 5 -2.82 -13.31 0.10
C GLY A 5 -3.22 -14.74 0.40
N LYS A 6 -2.59 -15.73 -0.27
CA LYS A 6 -2.87 -17.16 -0.01
C LYS A 6 -2.58 -17.60 1.41
N THR A 7 -1.63 -16.98 2.09
CA THR A 7 -1.20 -17.40 3.43
C THR A 7 -1.80 -16.58 4.55
N LEU A 8 -2.14 -15.31 4.30
CA LEU A 8 -2.53 -14.35 5.33
C LEU A 8 -3.98 -13.87 5.24
N SER A 9 -4.69 -14.10 4.13
CA SER A 9 -6.07 -13.59 3.98
C SER A 9 -7.03 -14.10 5.04
N SER A 10 -6.79 -15.28 5.61
CA SER A 10 -7.63 -15.83 6.69
C SER A 10 -7.47 -15.13 8.03
N PHE A 11 -6.45 -14.26 8.18
CA PHE A 11 -6.20 -13.49 9.39
C PHE A 11 -6.77 -12.07 9.33
N ASP A 12 -7.38 -11.72 8.20
CA ASP A 12 -8.04 -10.44 7.99
C ASP A 12 -9.55 -10.63 8.04
N GLU A 13 -10.23 -9.99 9.00
CA GLU A 13 -11.63 -10.30 9.31
C GLU A 13 -12.62 -9.68 8.31
N ASP A 14 -12.28 -8.51 7.75
CA ASP A 14 -13.13 -7.76 6.83
C ASP A 14 -12.68 -7.83 5.35
N ASN A 15 -11.50 -8.41 5.09
CA ASN A 15 -10.89 -8.50 3.77
C ASN A 15 -10.58 -7.11 3.14
N LEU A 16 -10.49 -6.05 3.94
CA LEU A 16 -10.15 -4.70 3.50
C LEU A 16 -8.68 -4.44 3.78
N ILE A 17 -7.88 -4.28 2.72
CA ILE A 17 -6.43 -4.13 2.83
C ILE A 17 -6.03 -2.67 2.57
N PRO A 18 -5.61 -1.91 3.60
CA PRO A 18 -4.96 -0.61 3.39
C PRO A 18 -3.67 -0.81 2.60
N CYS A 19 -3.56 -0.18 1.43
CA CYS A 19 -2.45 -0.37 0.50
C CYS A 19 -1.79 0.95 0.13
N TYR A 20 -0.49 1.03 0.37
CA TYR A 20 0.30 2.24 0.14
C TYR A 20 1.59 1.93 -0.60
N GLY A 21 2.07 2.90 -1.39
CA GLY A 21 3.41 2.91 -1.96
C GLY A 21 4.23 4.10 -1.46
N PHE A 22 5.55 4.00 -1.57
CA PHE A 22 6.50 5.07 -1.22
C PHE A 22 7.78 4.93 -2.06
N GLY A 23 8.59 5.99 -2.14
CA GLY A 23 9.85 5.99 -2.89
C GLY A 23 9.70 6.32 -4.38
N ASP A 24 8.53 6.74 -4.82
CA ASP A 24 8.34 7.31 -6.16
C ASP A 24 8.67 8.82 -6.15
N ALA A 25 8.68 9.46 -7.32
CA ALA A 25 9.03 10.87 -7.45
C ALA A 25 8.04 11.83 -6.78
N THR A 26 6.87 11.37 -6.34
CA THR A 26 5.93 12.19 -5.58
C THR A 26 6.16 12.09 -4.07
N THR A 27 6.57 10.92 -3.56
CA THR A 27 6.74 10.69 -2.12
C THR A 27 8.18 10.76 -1.61
N HIS A 28 9.16 10.42 -2.44
CA HIS A 28 10.57 10.26 -2.04
C HIS A 28 10.70 9.42 -0.74
N ASP A 29 11.44 9.90 0.25
CA ASP A 29 11.64 9.26 1.55
C ASP A 29 10.81 9.90 2.68
N GLN A 30 9.84 10.75 2.35
CA GLN A 30 9.12 11.59 3.32
C GLN A 30 7.64 11.23 3.48
N ASP A 31 7.03 10.56 2.50
CA ASP A 31 5.59 10.34 2.49
C ASP A 31 5.21 8.97 1.91
N VAL A 32 3.91 8.67 1.90
CA VAL A 32 3.30 7.52 1.24
C VAL A 32 2.16 8.00 0.34
N PHE A 33 1.86 7.25 -0.71
CA PHE A 33 0.65 7.44 -1.49
C PHE A 33 -0.28 6.23 -1.33
N SER A 34 -1.57 6.48 -1.26
CA SER A 34 -2.59 5.43 -1.21
C SER A 34 -2.85 4.85 -2.60
N PHE A 35 -3.18 3.56 -2.67
CA PHE A 35 -3.49 2.89 -3.94
C PHE A 35 -4.77 3.44 -4.59
N TYR A 36 -5.76 3.83 -3.79
CA TYR A 36 -6.99 4.46 -4.24
C TYR A 36 -7.13 5.88 -3.68
N PRO A 37 -7.84 6.78 -4.39
CA PRO A 37 -8.20 8.09 -3.84
C PRO A 37 -8.97 7.97 -2.52
N ASP A 38 -8.92 9.05 -1.74
CA ASP A 38 -9.65 9.19 -0.47
C ASP A 38 -9.34 8.08 0.54
N ASP A 39 -8.16 7.48 0.46
CA ASP A 39 -7.71 6.37 1.32
C ASP A 39 -8.63 5.13 1.30
N THR A 40 -9.32 4.89 0.19
CA THR A 40 -10.15 3.70 0.04
C THR A 40 -9.30 2.42 0.08
N PHE A 41 -9.71 1.44 0.89
CA PHE A 41 -8.99 0.17 1.03
C PHE A 41 -9.26 -0.77 -0.15
N CYS A 42 -8.28 -1.61 -0.48
CA CYS A 42 -8.44 -2.64 -1.49
C CYS A 42 -9.33 -3.77 -0.94
N ASN A 43 -10.20 -4.33 -1.79
CA ASN A 43 -11.00 -5.49 -1.41
C ASN A 43 -10.22 -6.80 -1.65
N GLY A 44 -9.44 -7.19 -0.65
CA GLY A 44 -8.61 -8.40 -0.65
C GLY A 44 -7.40 -8.34 -1.56
N PHE A 45 -6.53 -9.34 -1.44
CA PHE A 45 -5.23 -9.36 -2.12
C PHE A 45 -5.28 -9.46 -3.65
N GLU A 46 -6.39 -9.92 -4.24
CA GLU A 46 -6.59 -9.92 -5.69
C GLU A 46 -6.79 -8.49 -6.23
N ASP A 47 -7.52 -7.64 -5.49
CA ASP A 47 -7.66 -6.22 -5.81
C ASP A 47 -6.31 -5.50 -5.63
N VAL A 48 -5.58 -5.78 -4.54
CA VAL A 48 -4.22 -5.25 -4.34
C VAL A 48 -3.31 -5.57 -5.53
N LEU A 49 -3.34 -6.80 -6.04
CA LEU A 49 -2.52 -7.21 -7.16
C LEU A 49 -2.95 -6.54 -8.47
N THR A 50 -4.25 -6.41 -8.69
CA THR A 50 -4.83 -5.73 -9.86
C THR A 50 -4.42 -4.26 -9.85
N ARG A 51 -4.66 -3.58 -8.73
CA ARG A 51 -4.36 -2.17 -8.55
C ARG A 51 -2.86 -1.87 -8.63
N TYR A 52 -2.02 -2.73 -8.04
CA TYR A 52 -0.56 -2.64 -8.20
C TYR A 52 -0.14 -2.64 -9.68
N ARG A 53 -0.71 -3.53 -10.50
CA ARG A 53 -0.39 -3.62 -11.94
C ARG A 53 -0.84 -2.38 -12.72
N GLU A 54 -1.90 -1.71 -12.28
CA GLU A 54 -2.39 -0.47 -12.89
C GLU A 54 -1.50 0.73 -12.55
N ILE A 55 -1.04 0.82 -11.31
CA ILE A 55 -0.29 1.97 -10.79
C ILE A 55 1.16 1.93 -11.28
N VAL A 56 1.84 0.78 -11.21
CA VAL A 56 3.29 0.67 -11.46
C VAL A 56 3.75 1.31 -12.78
N PRO A 57 3.07 1.13 -13.93
CA PRO A 57 3.51 1.74 -15.19
C PRO A 57 3.44 3.27 -15.20
N GLN A 58 2.66 3.86 -14.30
CA GLN A 58 2.45 5.31 -14.20
C GLN A 58 3.43 5.98 -13.23
N LEU A 59 4.11 5.18 -12.40
CA LEU A 59 5.04 5.68 -11.41
C LEU A 59 6.39 6.04 -12.01
N ARG A 60 6.96 7.15 -11.54
CA ARG A 60 8.36 7.46 -11.73
C ARG A 60 9.15 7.00 -10.51
N LEU A 61 9.89 5.90 -10.65
CA LEU A 61 10.75 5.38 -9.59
C LEU A 61 11.84 6.40 -9.23
N ALA A 62 12.04 6.63 -7.93
CA ALA A 62 12.97 7.63 -7.41
C ALA A 62 13.73 7.11 -6.18
N GLY A 63 13.77 7.91 -5.12
CA GLY A 63 14.47 7.68 -3.85
C GLY A 63 14.63 9.00 -3.10
N PRO A 64 15.34 9.05 -1.96
CA PRO A 64 15.98 7.94 -1.24
C PRO A 64 14.97 6.91 -0.68
N THR A 65 15.46 5.86 -0.04
CA THR A 65 14.61 4.84 0.59
C THR A 65 14.62 5.01 2.11
N SER A 66 13.46 5.36 2.68
CA SER A 66 13.19 5.32 4.11
C SER A 66 11.90 4.56 4.36
N PHE A 67 11.85 3.75 5.42
CA PHE A 67 10.64 3.08 5.87
C PHE A 67 9.88 3.87 6.94
N ALA A 68 10.43 5.00 7.40
CA ALA A 68 9.76 5.81 8.42
C ALA A 68 8.33 6.20 7.98
N PRO A 69 8.08 6.72 6.76
CA PRO A 69 6.73 7.15 6.38
C PRO A 69 5.71 6.01 6.37
N ILE A 70 6.09 4.82 5.91
CA ILE A 70 5.16 3.68 5.84
C ILE A 70 4.90 3.05 7.22
N ILE A 71 5.89 3.05 8.11
CA ILE A 71 5.70 2.60 9.50
C ILE A 71 4.83 3.60 10.26
N GLU A 72 5.06 4.90 10.08
CA GLU A 72 4.23 5.96 10.67
C GLU A 72 2.77 5.86 10.19
N ARG A 73 2.56 5.64 8.89
CA ARG A 73 1.20 5.42 8.37
C ARG A 73 0.53 4.19 8.99
N ALA A 74 1.27 3.09 9.16
CA ALA A 74 0.73 1.90 9.82
C ALA A 74 0.41 2.17 11.29
N MET A 75 1.21 2.97 12.01
CA MET A 75 0.88 3.39 13.38
C MET A 75 -0.41 4.20 13.42
N THR A 76 -0.62 5.16 12.50
CA THR A 76 -1.87 5.92 12.43
C THR A 76 -3.09 5.02 12.24
N ILE A 77 -3.01 4.03 11.34
CA ILE A 77 -4.13 3.09 11.10
C ILE A 77 -4.42 2.23 12.35
N VAL A 78 -3.41 1.91 13.15
CA VAL A 78 -3.58 1.14 14.41
C VAL A 78 -4.20 1.99 15.52
N GLU A 79 -4.02 3.31 15.48
CA GLU A 79 -4.59 4.24 16.46
C GLU A 79 -6.07 4.60 16.21
N GLU A 80 -6.59 4.34 15.00
CA GLU A 80 -7.99 4.54 14.61
C GLU A 80 -8.92 3.42 15.09
#